data_AF-A0A921T0J0-F1
#
_entry.id   AF-A0A921T0J0-F1
#
_cell.length_a   1.000
_cell.length_b   1.000
_cell.length_c   1.000
_cell.angle_alpha   90.00
_cell.angle_beta   90.00
_cell.angle_gamma   90.00
#
_symmetry.space_group_name_H-M   'P 1'
#
loop_
_entity.id
_entity.type
_entity.pdbx_description
1 polymer ?
#
loop_
_entity_poly.entity_id
_entity_poly.type
_entity_poly.pdbx_seq_one_letter_code
_entity_poly.pdbx_strand_id
1 'polypeptide(L)'
;MKANKLVVAGLSLALSLSMVACNNKENTTDNNTNTTTEQNTADTTNNATNDYVERYSRFYGDNIGDLSMYSIYETPDTITEYYKTNTYPGNEKYVEELRAAYKDSRDKIQKFVNELKNDAKTEDEKIASMNEKLIAEGEKTISNIDARLKNLDNLPKDIYSKTQDDFIRAVDEATKVKNETKSDFRNLLDEMNKALGINPNAQANPGTMSNTNKNRNIDTTK
;
A
#
# COMPACT_ATOMS: atom_id res chain seq x y z
N MET A 1 4.19 10.50 -41.72
CA MET A 1 5.04 10.41 -40.50
C MET A 1 4.14 9.86 -39.40
N LYS A 2 4.25 8.60 -38.92
CA LYS A 2 5.19 8.05 -37.89
C LYS A 2 5.50 9.10 -36.81
N ALA A 3 5.29 8.92 -35.50
CA ALA A 3 5.02 7.74 -34.68
C ALA A 3 4.32 8.17 -33.37
N ASN A 4 3.60 7.22 -32.76
CA ASN A 4 3.08 7.28 -31.40
C ASN A 4 4.19 7.62 -30.39
N LYS A 5 3.87 8.45 -29.39
CA LYS A 5 4.62 8.48 -28.13
C LYS A 5 3.64 8.42 -26.96
N LEU A 6 3.41 7.20 -26.50
CA LEU A 6 3.11 6.89 -25.11
C LEU A 6 4.26 7.45 -24.26
N VAL A 7 3.96 8.35 -23.34
CA VAL A 7 4.86 8.66 -22.22
C VAL A 7 4.07 8.32 -20.95
N VAL A 8 4.21 7.07 -20.52
CA VAL A 8 3.98 6.67 -19.14
C VAL A 8 5.29 7.02 -18.42
N ALA A 9 5.25 8.04 -17.57
CA ALA A 9 6.33 8.35 -16.65
C ALA A 9 5.81 8.11 -15.24
N GLY A 10 5.85 6.85 -14.80
CA GLY A 10 5.82 6.53 -13.38
C GLY A 10 7.17 6.92 -12.80
N LEU A 11 7.20 7.96 -11.97
CA LEU A 11 8.39 8.39 -11.26
C LEU A 11 8.26 7.96 -9.79
N SER A 12 8.83 6.80 -9.50
CA SER A 12 9.10 6.35 -8.14
C SER A 12 10.22 7.19 -7.52
N LEU A 13 10.01 7.70 -6.31
CA LEU A 13 11.09 8.17 -5.44
C LEU A 13 11.07 7.35 -4.14
N ALA A 14 11.88 6.30 -4.14
CA ALA A 14 12.41 5.74 -2.91
C ALA A 14 13.37 6.76 -2.28
N LEU A 15 13.15 7.09 -1.00
CA LEU A 15 14.21 7.61 -0.13
C LEU A 15 14.12 6.88 1.21
N SER A 16 14.85 5.79 1.27
CA SER A 16 15.37 5.18 2.49
C SER A 16 16.33 6.17 3.19
N LEU A 17 16.01 6.55 4.42
CA LEU A 17 16.99 7.06 5.38
C LEU A 17 16.72 6.44 6.76
N SER A 18 17.12 5.18 6.94
CA SER A 18 17.55 4.72 8.25
C SER A 18 19.07 4.77 8.28
N MET A 19 19.63 5.83 8.86
CA MET A 19 20.97 5.76 9.42
C MET A 19 20.90 4.77 10.59
N VAL A 20 21.31 3.52 10.36
CA VAL A 20 21.68 2.65 11.47
C VAL A 20 23.05 3.10 11.93
N ALA A 21 23.11 3.65 13.15
CA ALA A 21 24.36 3.93 13.81
C ALA A 21 25.21 2.64 13.85
N CYS A 22 26.35 2.69 13.18
CA CYS A 22 27.38 1.67 13.28
C CYS A 22 27.86 1.61 14.73
N ASN A 23 27.51 0.55 15.44
CA ASN A 23 28.20 0.22 16.68
C ASN A 23 29.38 -0.68 16.30
N ASN A 24 30.56 -0.08 16.15
CA ASN A 24 31.80 -0.84 15.96
C ASN A 24 32.17 -1.52 17.28
N LYS A 25 32.11 -2.84 17.30
CA LYS A 25 32.96 -3.64 18.18
C LYS A 25 33.55 -4.77 17.36
N GLU A 26 34.81 -4.60 16.96
CA GLU A 26 35.65 -5.68 16.48
C GLU A 26 35.69 -6.81 17.52
N ASN A 27 35.51 -8.04 17.06
CA ASN A 27 36.40 -9.12 17.43
C ASN A 27 36.40 -10.20 16.35
N THR A 28 37.59 -10.75 16.18
CA THR A 28 38.14 -11.52 15.09
C THR A 28 37.51 -12.90 14.93
N THR A 29 37.64 -13.41 13.70
CA THR A 29 37.35 -14.74 13.15
C THR A 29 37.57 -15.92 14.10
N ASP A 30 36.60 -16.83 14.14
CA ASP A 30 36.85 -18.28 14.21
C ASP A 30 35.75 -19.05 13.46
N ASN A 31 36.16 -19.70 12.37
CA ASN A 31 35.37 -20.68 11.64
C ASN A 31 35.50 -22.04 12.35
N ASN A 32 34.49 -22.48 13.09
CA ASN A 32 34.23 -23.92 13.20
C ASN A 32 32.84 -24.28 13.75
N THR A 33 32.16 -25.14 12.99
CA THR A 33 31.23 -26.22 13.42
C THR A 33 30.04 -25.94 14.36
N ASN A 34 28.91 -26.52 13.91
CA ASN A 34 27.67 -26.85 14.63
C ASN A 34 26.66 -25.72 14.83
N THR A 35 25.86 -25.48 13.80
CA THR A 35 24.50 -24.96 13.92
C THR A 35 23.64 -25.96 14.71
N THR A 36 23.70 -25.87 16.03
CA THR A 36 22.54 -26.17 16.87
C THR A 36 21.68 -24.93 16.83
N THR A 37 20.69 -24.89 15.93
CA THR A 37 19.62 -23.91 16.02
C THR A 37 18.88 -24.16 17.33
N GLU A 38 19.15 -23.32 18.33
CA GLU A 38 18.23 -23.13 19.45
C GLU A 38 16.92 -22.65 18.86
N GLN A 39 16.02 -23.60 18.70
CA GLN A 39 14.61 -23.38 18.46
C GLN A 39 14.11 -22.62 19.69
N ASN A 40 13.91 -21.31 19.56
CA ASN A 40 13.05 -20.59 20.48
C ASN A 40 11.66 -21.19 20.32
N THR A 41 11.36 -22.17 21.17
CA THR A 41 10.04 -22.77 21.32
C THR A 41 9.13 -21.73 21.95
N ALA A 42 8.68 -20.77 21.14
CA ALA A 42 7.40 -20.14 21.38
C ALA A 42 6.37 -21.26 21.26
N ASP A 43 5.69 -21.52 22.37
CA ASP A 43 4.67 -22.53 22.59
C ASP A 43 3.74 -22.66 21.36
N THR A 44 3.98 -23.67 20.52
CA THR A 44 3.16 -23.99 19.35
C THR A 44 1.90 -24.72 19.81
N THR A 45 0.97 -23.97 20.39
CA THR A 45 -0.42 -24.40 20.47
C THR A 45 -1.18 -23.82 19.27
N ASN A 46 -1.67 -24.74 18.43
CA ASN A 46 -2.65 -24.62 17.34
C ASN A 46 -2.09 -24.67 15.90
N ASN A 47 -2.35 -25.79 15.20
CA ASN A 47 -2.19 -25.88 13.74
C ASN A 47 -3.21 -25.00 12.99
N ALA A 48 -4.31 -24.59 13.64
CA ALA A 48 -5.35 -23.71 13.07
C ALA A 48 -4.89 -22.26 12.91
N THR A 49 -3.97 -21.78 13.76
CA THR A 49 -3.38 -20.44 13.62
C THR A 49 -2.46 -20.35 12.40
N ASN A 50 -1.82 -21.44 11.97
CA ASN A 50 -0.91 -21.40 10.82
C ASN A 50 -1.66 -21.19 9.48
N ASP A 51 -2.75 -21.96 9.25
CA ASP A 51 -3.54 -21.83 8.01
C ASP A 51 -4.29 -20.48 7.92
N TYR A 52 -4.78 -19.96 9.06
CA TYR A 52 -5.34 -18.62 9.10
C TYR A 52 -4.29 -17.55 8.82
N VAL A 53 -3.12 -17.62 9.47
CA VAL A 53 -2.02 -16.66 9.29
C VAL A 53 -1.54 -16.67 7.84
N GLU A 54 -1.41 -17.83 7.19
CA GLU A 54 -1.03 -17.95 5.79
C GLU A 54 -2.04 -17.27 4.86
N ARG A 55 -3.35 -17.57 5.03
CA ARG A 55 -4.42 -16.93 4.26
C ARG A 55 -4.42 -15.41 4.45
N TYR A 56 -4.41 -14.95 5.70
CA TYR A 56 -4.37 -13.52 6.01
C TYR A 56 -3.14 -12.84 5.41
N SER A 57 -1.96 -13.45 5.56
CA SER A 57 -0.71 -12.89 5.03
C SER A 57 -0.74 -12.75 3.51
N ARG A 58 -1.35 -13.71 2.81
CA ARG A 58 -1.56 -13.63 1.36
C ARG A 58 -2.52 -12.49 1.00
N PHE A 59 -3.68 -12.42 1.67
CA PHE A 59 -4.67 -11.34 1.44
C PHE A 59 -4.06 -9.95 1.68
N TYR A 60 -3.28 -9.81 2.75
CA TYR A 60 -2.54 -8.58 3.06
C TYR A 60 -1.50 -8.26 1.98
N GLY A 61 -0.66 -9.22 1.60
CA GLY A 61 0.38 -9.02 0.60
C GLY A 61 -0.19 -8.65 -0.78
N ASP A 62 -1.23 -9.36 -1.22
CA ASP A 62 -1.82 -9.21 -2.55
C ASP A 62 -2.62 -7.90 -2.71
N ASN A 63 -3.23 -7.41 -1.64
CA ASN A 63 -4.17 -6.28 -1.71
C ASN A 63 -3.74 -5.04 -0.93
N ILE A 64 -2.99 -5.17 0.16
CA ILE A 64 -2.74 -4.08 1.12
C ILE A 64 -1.29 -3.63 1.17
N GLY A 65 -0.34 -4.54 0.90
CA GLY A 65 1.10 -4.31 1.08
C GLY A 65 1.66 -3.10 0.33
N ASP A 66 0.99 -2.65 -0.73
CA ASP A 66 1.43 -1.54 -1.58
C ASP A 66 0.61 -0.24 -1.38
N LEU A 67 -0.38 -0.21 -0.47
CA LEU A 67 -1.21 0.98 -0.22
C LEU A 67 -0.42 2.21 0.28
N SER A 68 0.79 1.99 0.79
CA SER A 68 1.72 3.06 1.17
C SER A 68 2.11 3.94 -0.02
N MET A 69 1.99 3.44 -1.26
CA MET A 69 2.26 4.22 -2.48
C MET A 69 1.34 5.44 -2.62
N TYR A 70 0.15 5.42 -2.00
CA TYR A 70 -0.81 6.53 -2.07
C TYR A 70 -0.61 7.60 -0.99
N SER A 71 0.37 7.43 -0.11
CA SER A 71 0.67 8.40 0.97
C SER A 71 0.97 9.80 0.46
N ILE A 72 1.43 9.93 -0.79
CA ILE A 72 1.66 11.24 -1.42
C ILE A 72 0.40 12.09 -1.53
N TYR A 73 -0.79 11.48 -1.56
CA TYR A 73 -2.08 12.17 -1.69
C TYR A 73 -2.80 12.35 -0.35
N GLU A 74 -2.10 12.15 0.77
CA GLU A 74 -2.69 12.21 2.11
C GLU A 74 -3.01 13.65 2.53
N THR A 75 -2.13 14.60 2.21
CA THR A 75 -2.35 16.01 2.52
C THR A 75 -1.86 16.94 1.40
N PRO A 76 -2.42 18.16 1.29
CA PRO A 76 -1.90 19.18 0.38
C PRO A 76 -0.39 19.42 0.52
N ASP A 77 0.13 19.38 1.75
CA ASP A 77 1.54 19.61 2.03
C ASP A 77 2.42 18.48 1.48
N THR A 78 2.00 17.21 1.62
CA THR A 78 2.73 16.06 1.05
C THR A 78 2.79 16.12 -0.48
N ILE A 79 1.69 16.51 -1.12
CA ILE A 79 1.61 16.67 -2.57
C ILE A 79 2.51 17.83 -3.04
N THR A 80 2.43 18.96 -2.34
CA THR A 80 3.21 20.16 -2.66
C THR A 80 4.71 19.87 -2.53
N GLU A 81 5.13 19.18 -1.47
CA GLU A 81 6.53 18.77 -1.27
C GLU A 81 7.01 17.83 -2.39
N TYR A 82 6.19 16.85 -2.79
CA TYR A 82 6.50 15.95 -3.90
C TYR A 82 6.81 16.73 -5.18
N TYR A 83 5.98 17.72 -5.54
CA TYR A 83 6.17 18.51 -6.76
C TYR A 83 7.26 19.60 -6.67
N LYS A 84 7.93 19.78 -5.54
CA LYS A 84 9.17 20.61 -5.50
C LYS A 84 10.32 19.97 -6.27
N THR A 85 10.32 18.64 -6.35
CA THR A 85 11.40 17.85 -6.99
C THR A 85 10.92 17.06 -8.21
N ASN A 86 9.61 17.04 -8.47
CA ASN A 86 8.99 16.33 -9.58
C ASN A 86 8.20 17.29 -10.47
N THR A 87 8.14 17.01 -11.77
CA THR A 87 7.36 17.83 -12.71
C THR A 87 5.87 17.71 -12.42
N TYR A 88 5.24 18.85 -12.14
CA TYR A 88 3.79 18.91 -12.00
C TYR A 88 3.10 18.66 -13.34
N PRO A 89 2.15 17.69 -13.42
CA PRO A 89 1.57 17.27 -14.69
C PRO A 89 0.50 18.24 -15.23
N GLY A 90 0.15 19.28 -14.46
CA GLY A 90 -0.94 20.19 -14.73
C GLY A 90 -2.24 19.79 -14.04
N ASN A 91 -3.13 20.76 -13.85
CA ASN A 91 -4.32 20.65 -13.00
C ASN A 91 -5.28 19.53 -13.42
N GLU A 92 -5.57 19.41 -14.73
CA GLU A 92 -6.45 18.35 -15.24
C GLU A 92 -5.84 16.96 -15.01
N LYS A 93 -4.55 16.81 -15.33
CA LYS A 93 -3.87 15.53 -15.21
C LYS A 93 -3.71 15.08 -13.75
N TYR A 94 -3.44 16.02 -12.85
CA TYR A 94 -3.42 15.76 -11.41
C TYR A 94 -4.75 15.17 -10.92
N VAL A 95 -5.90 15.72 -11.34
CA VAL A 95 -7.23 15.21 -10.94
C VAL A 95 -7.47 13.81 -11.49
N GLU A 96 -7.04 13.52 -12.72
CA GLU A 96 -7.11 12.16 -13.29
C GLU A 96 -6.31 11.15 -12.47
N GLU A 97 -5.08 11.49 -12.10
CA GLU A 97 -4.18 10.63 -11.32
C GLU A 97 -4.70 10.42 -9.90
N LEU A 98 -5.19 11.48 -9.26
CA LEU A 98 -5.85 11.39 -7.95
C LEU A 98 -7.08 10.48 -8.00
N ARG A 99 -7.91 10.61 -9.04
CA ARG A 99 -9.08 9.73 -9.26
C ARG A 99 -8.65 8.27 -9.39
N ALA A 100 -7.58 8.01 -10.15
CA ALA A 100 -7.06 6.66 -10.35
C ALA A 100 -6.53 6.06 -9.03
N ALA A 101 -5.76 6.85 -8.26
CA ALA A 101 -5.24 6.45 -6.96
C ALA A 101 -6.36 6.11 -5.96
N TYR A 102 -7.39 6.95 -5.87
CA TYR A 102 -8.56 6.68 -5.03
C TYR A 102 -9.28 5.40 -5.45
N LYS A 103 -9.51 5.19 -6.75
CA LYS A 103 -10.16 3.96 -7.24
C LYS A 103 -9.35 2.70 -6.92
N ASP A 104 -8.04 2.71 -7.18
CA ASP A 104 -7.21 1.53 -6.94
C ASP A 104 -7.13 1.20 -5.44
N SER A 105 -6.93 2.21 -4.59
CA SER A 105 -6.97 2.06 -3.13
C SER A 105 -8.31 1.49 -2.64
N ARG A 106 -9.43 2.04 -3.12
CA ARG A 106 -10.78 1.55 -2.78
C ARG A 106 -10.96 0.10 -3.18
N ASP A 107 -10.60 -0.25 -4.41
CA ASP A 107 -10.77 -1.60 -4.95
C ASP A 107 -9.90 -2.63 -4.20
N LYS A 108 -8.68 -2.25 -3.82
CA LYS A 108 -7.77 -3.05 -2.99
C LYS A 108 -8.31 -3.31 -1.59
N ILE A 109 -8.76 -2.27 -0.90
CA ILE A 109 -9.37 -2.41 0.43
C ILE A 109 -10.64 -3.27 0.33
N GLN A 110 -11.44 -3.08 -0.72
CA GLN A 110 -12.65 -3.86 -0.94
C GLN A 110 -12.36 -5.35 -1.14
N LYS A 111 -11.33 -5.69 -1.92
CA LYS A 111 -10.89 -7.09 -2.11
C LYS A 111 -10.45 -7.70 -0.78
N PHE A 112 -9.58 -7.02 -0.04
CA PHE A 112 -9.12 -7.47 1.27
C PHE A 112 -10.28 -7.70 2.25
N VAL A 113 -11.22 -6.75 2.35
CA VAL A 113 -12.42 -6.89 3.19
C VAL A 113 -13.27 -8.09 2.76
N ASN A 114 -13.43 -8.32 1.46
CA ASN A 114 -14.20 -9.46 0.94
C ASN A 114 -13.52 -10.80 1.26
N GLU A 115 -12.20 -10.88 1.12
CA GLU A 115 -11.41 -12.06 1.48
C GLU A 115 -11.50 -12.34 2.99
N LEU A 116 -11.43 -11.30 3.84
CA LEU A 116 -11.63 -11.47 5.28
C LEU A 116 -13.02 -12.03 5.62
N LYS A 117 -14.08 -11.54 4.97
CA LYS A 117 -15.46 -12.00 5.19
C LYS A 117 -15.69 -13.44 4.75
N ASN A 118 -15.14 -13.83 3.62
CA ASN A 118 -15.46 -15.10 2.97
C ASN A 118 -14.51 -16.22 3.38
N ASP A 119 -13.21 -15.90 3.42
CA ASP A 119 -12.15 -16.89 3.39
C ASP A 119 -11.21 -16.84 4.60
N ALA A 120 -11.33 -15.86 5.50
CA ALA A 120 -10.52 -15.74 6.72
C ALA A 120 -11.33 -16.05 8.00
N LYS A 121 -11.95 -17.24 8.06
CA LYS A 121 -12.65 -17.71 9.27
C LYS A 121 -11.67 -18.36 10.24
N THR A 122 -11.85 -18.07 11.52
CA THR A 122 -11.05 -18.60 12.63
C THR A 122 -11.94 -18.90 13.83
N GLU A 123 -11.53 -19.88 14.64
CA GLU A 123 -12.16 -20.20 15.93
C GLU A 123 -11.52 -19.41 17.09
N ASP A 124 -10.39 -18.72 16.85
CA ASP A 124 -9.77 -17.85 17.83
C ASP A 124 -10.62 -16.57 18.01
N GLU A 125 -11.24 -16.42 19.18
CA GLU A 125 -12.15 -15.31 19.49
C GLU A 125 -11.48 -13.94 19.39
N LYS A 126 -10.19 -13.84 19.74
CA LYS A 126 -9.45 -12.58 19.65
C LYS A 126 -9.23 -12.21 18.19
N ILE A 127 -8.76 -13.15 17.36
CA ILE A 127 -8.55 -12.90 15.94
C ILE A 127 -9.88 -12.65 15.22
N ALA A 128 -10.95 -13.37 15.56
CA ALA A 128 -12.28 -13.13 15.03
C ALA A 128 -12.76 -11.70 15.33
N SER A 129 -12.61 -11.23 16.57
CA SER A 129 -12.96 -9.86 16.95
C SER A 129 -12.12 -8.82 16.19
N MET A 130 -10.83 -9.09 15.96
CA MET A 130 -9.98 -8.20 15.17
C MET A 130 -10.37 -8.18 13.69
N ASN A 131 -10.82 -9.30 13.12
CA ASN A 131 -11.38 -9.35 11.77
C ASN A 131 -12.64 -8.51 11.63
N GLU A 132 -13.57 -8.60 12.57
CA GLU A 132 -14.79 -7.79 12.56
C GLU A 132 -14.47 -6.29 12.57
N LYS A 133 -13.51 -5.87 13.41
CA LYS A 133 -13.04 -4.48 13.46
C LYS A 133 -12.38 -4.05 12.15
N LEU A 134 -11.51 -4.88 11.58
CA LEU A 134 -10.85 -4.60 10.29
C LEU A 134 -11.86 -4.49 9.15
N ILE A 135 -12.86 -5.38 9.11
CA ILE A 135 -13.93 -5.35 8.12
C ILE A 135 -14.73 -4.06 8.24
N ALA A 136 -15.21 -3.72 9.45
CA ALA A 136 -16.01 -2.53 9.67
C ALA A 136 -15.25 -1.24 9.33
N GLU A 137 -13.97 -1.15 9.75
CA GLU A 137 -13.14 0.02 9.47
C GLU A 137 -12.72 0.09 7.98
N GLY A 138 -12.55 -1.05 7.32
CA GLY A 138 -12.33 -1.14 5.88
C GLY A 138 -13.53 -0.64 5.09
N GLU A 139 -14.75 -1.07 5.43
CA GLU A 139 -16.00 -0.59 4.81
C GLU A 139 -16.21 0.92 5.00
N LYS A 140 -15.93 1.43 6.21
CA LYS A 140 -15.94 2.87 6.49
C LYS A 140 -14.93 3.62 5.63
N THR A 141 -13.73 3.07 5.45
CA THR A 141 -12.68 3.66 4.59
C THR A 141 -13.12 3.70 3.13
N ILE A 142 -13.69 2.61 2.62
CA ILE A 142 -14.24 2.52 1.26
C ILE A 142 -15.33 3.59 1.06
N SER A 143 -16.27 3.72 2.00
CA SER A 143 -17.33 4.73 1.95
C SER A 143 -16.78 6.17 1.89
N ASN A 144 -15.74 6.48 2.68
CA ASN A 144 -15.07 7.78 2.64
C ASN A 144 -14.40 8.02 1.27
N ILE A 145 -13.75 7.01 0.69
CA ILE A 145 -13.13 7.13 -0.64
C ILE A 145 -14.19 7.31 -1.73
N ASP A 146 -15.29 6.57 -1.68
CA ASP A 146 -16.41 6.71 -2.62
C ASP A 146 -17.02 8.13 -2.55
N ALA A 147 -17.14 8.70 -1.35
CA ALA A 147 -17.58 10.09 -1.16
C ALA A 147 -16.58 11.10 -1.76
N ARG A 148 -15.27 10.91 -1.53
CA ARG A 148 -14.22 11.75 -2.13
C ARG A 148 -14.24 11.67 -3.65
N LEU A 149 -14.38 10.46 -4.23
CA LEU A 149 -14.51 10.25 -5.67
C LEU A 149 -15.73 10.99 -6.24
N LYS A 150 -16.88 10.90 -5.57
CA LYS A 150 -18.09 11.64 -5.97
C LYS A 150 -17.88 13.15 -5.92
N ASN A 151 -17.21 13.67 -4.89
CA ASN A 151 -16.89 15.09 -4.79
C ASN A 151 -15.92 15.53 -5.90
N LEU A 152 -14.95 14.68 -6.25
CA LEU A 152 -13.98 14.92 -7.32
C LEU A 152 -14.65 15.04 -8.70
N ASP A 153 -15.76 14.33 -8.93
CA ASP A 153 -16.56 14.46 -10.15
C ASP A 153 -17.36 15.78 -10.22
N ASN A 154 -17.45 16.52 -9.11
CA ASN A 154 -18.20 17.76 -8.99
C ASN A 154 -17.30 18.98 -8.68
N LEU A 155 -16.01 18.91 -9.06
CA LEU A 155 -15.08 20.02 -8.84
C LEU A 155 -15.54 21.31 -9.56
N PRO A 156 -15.46 22.48 -8.91
CA PRO A 156 -15.76 23.75 -9.56
C PRO A 156 -14.84 24.02 -10.76
N LYS A 157 -15.36 24.51 -11.88
CA LYS A 157 -14.52 24.71 -13.08
C LYS A 157 -13.48 25.82 -12.92
N ASP A 158 -13.77 26.81 -12.08
CA ASP A 158 -12.90 27.96 -11.80
C ASP A 158 -11.64 27.57 -11.01
N ILE A 159 -11.62 26.42 -10.32
CA ILE A 159 -10.40 25.99 -9.63
C ILE A 159 -9.29 25.59 -10.61
N TYR A 160 -9.62 25.12 -11.82
CA TYR A 160 -8.62 24.63 -12.80
C TYR A 160 -7.68 25.71 -13.34
N SER A 161 -8.01 26.99 -13.20
CA SER A 161 -7.12 28.10 -13.57
C SER A 161 -6.20 28.57 -12.43
N LYS A 162 -6.30 27.96 -11.24
CA LYS A 162 -5.45 28.31 -10.10
C LYS A 162 -4.01 27.86 -10.31
N THR A 163 -3.10 28.48 -9.55
CA THR A 163 -1.72 28.01 -9.40
C THR A 163 -1.72 26.59 -8.82
N GLN A 164 -0.62 25.85 -9.00
CA GLN A 164 -0.48 24.48 -8.51
C GLN A 164 -0.89 24.33 -7.03
N ASP A 165 -0.29 25.11 -6.13
CA ASP A 165 -0.52 24.98 -4.68
C ASP A 165 -1.97 25.36 -4.30
N ASP A 166 -2.51 26.42 -4.92
CA ASP A 166 -3.89 26.83 -4.69
C ASP A 166 -4.89 25.81 -5.25
N PHE A 167 -4.55 25.17 -6.37
CA PHE A 167 -5.36 24.13 -6.97
C PHE A 167 -5.38 22.88 -6.11
N ILE A 168 -4.21 22.39 -5.66
CA ILE A 168 -4.11 21.21 -4.78
C ILE A 168 -4.93 21.43 -3.51
N ARG A 169 -4.80 22.60 -2.86
CA ARG A 169 -5.61 22.96 -1.69
C ARG A 169 -7.10 23.02 -2.01
N ALA A 170 -7.48 23.64 -3.14
CA ALA A 170 -8.88 23.73 -3.54
C ALA A 170 -9.49 22.35 -3.83
N VAL A 171 -8.74 21.43 -4.44
CA VAL A 171 -9.19 20.04 -4.65
C VAL A 171 -9.35 19.31 -3.32
N ASP A 172 -8.40 19.42 -2.39
CA ASP A 172 -8.53 18.80 -1.06
C ASP A 172 -9.77 19.31 -0.33
N GLU A 173 -9.95 20.62 -0.22
CA GLU A 173 -11.12 21.23 0.43
C GLU A 173 -12.44 20.82 -0.24
N ALA A 174 -12.49 20.79 -1.58
CA ALA A 174 -13.69 20.42 -2.32
C ALA A 174 -14.02 18.92 -2.20
N THR A 175 -13.02 18.07 -1.92
CA THR A 175 -13.20 16.62 -1.81
C THR A 175 -13.42 16.12 -0.39
N LYS A 176 -13.14 16.93 0.64
CA LYS A 176 -13.39 16.60 2.04
C LYS A 176 -14.81 16.08 2.29
N VAL A 177 -14.89 15.06 3.13
CA VAL A 177 -16.17 14.48 3.58
C VAL A 177 -16.59 15.23 4.84
N LYS A 178 -17.78 15.85 4.84
CA LYS A 178 -18.23 16.72 5.94
C LYS A 178 -18.27 16.06 7.32
N ASN A 179 -18.49 14.75 7.35
CA ASN A 179 -18.47 13.92 8.56
C ASN A 179 -17.37 12.86 8.45
N GLU A 180 -16.19 13.26 7.94
CA GLU A 180 -15.03 12.37 7.89
C GLU A 180 -14.70 11.91 9.30
N THR A 181 -15.04 10.67 9.60
CA THR A 181 -14.47 9.98 10.74
C THR A 181 -13.14 9.44 10.28
N LYS A 182 -12.07 9.91 10.93
CA LYS A 182 -10.71 9.44 10.68
C LYS A 182 -10.72 7.90 10.65
N SER A 183 -10.11 7.35 9.61
CA SER A 183 -10.00 5.90 9.49
C SER A 183 -8.88 5.39 10.39
N ASP A 184 -9.18 4.41 11.22
CA ASP A 184 -8.21 3.66 12.03
C ASP A 184 -7.73 2.39 11.32
N PHE A 185 -8.06 2.22 10.04
CA PHE A 185 -7.82 0.98 9.29
C PHE A 185 -6.34 0.56 9.30
N ARG A 186 -5.41 1.52 9.10
CA ARG A 186 -3.97 1.25 9.16
C ARG A 186 -3.52 0.79 10.55
N ASN A 187 -4.03 1.41 11.61
CA ASN A 187 -3.70 1.03 12.98
C ASN A 187 -4.19 -0.39 13.29
N LEU A 188 -5.41 -0.73 12.87
CA LEU A 188 -5.97 -2.07 13.03
C LEU A 188 -5.22 -3.13 12.22
N LEU A 189 -4.73 -2.78 11.02
CA LEU A 189 -3.87 -3.66 10.23
C LEU A 189 -2.56 -3.96 10.97
N ASP A 190 -1.92 -2.94 11.54
CA ASP A 190 -0.70 -3.10 12.31
C ASP A 190 -0.91 -3.92 13.59
N GLU A 191 -2.03 -3.73 14.28
CA GLU A 191 -2.41 -4.53 15.43
C GLU A 191 -2.61 -6.01 15.05
N MET A 192 -3.31 -6.28 13.95
CA MET A 192 -3.52 -7.64 13.45
C MET A 192 -2.19 -8.29 13.04
N ASN A 193 -1.36 -7.59 12.27
CA ASN A 193 -0.04 -8.08 11.88
C ASN A 193 0.80 -8.46 13.12
N LYS A 194 0.82 -7.60 14.15
CA LYS A 194 1.50 -7.89 15.41
C LYS A 194 0.92 -9.10 16.14
N ALA A 195 -0.40 -9.22 16.21
CA ALA A 195 -1.07 -10.35 16.86
C ALA A 195 -0.78 -11.69 16.17
N LEU A 196 -0.61 -11.67 14.85
CA LEU A 196 -0.31 -12.82 14.01
C LEU A 196 1.20 -13.10 13.86
N GLY A 197 2.07 -12.27 14.45
CA GLY A 197 3.52 -12.39 14.30
C GLY A 197 4.01 -12.08 12.87
N ILE A 198 3.21 -11.40 12.06
CA ILE A 198 3.55 -11.00 10.69
C ILE A 198 4.38 -9.73 10.78
N ASN A 199 5.61 -9.78 10.26
CA ASN A 199 6.43 -8.60 10.08
C ASN A 199 6.28 -8.09 8.63
N PRO A 200 5.49 -7.03 8.38
CA PRO A 200 5.28 -6.52 7.02
C PRO A 200 6.59 -6.03 6.37
N ASN A 201 7.60 -5.65 7.16
CA ASN A 201 8.92 -5.25 6.64
C ASN A 201 9.76 -6.45 6.15
N ALA A 202 9.41 -7.69 6.50
CA ALA A 202 10.12 -8.89 6.03
C ALA A 202 9.70 -9.31 4.62
N GLN A 203 8.49 -8.92 4.16
CA GLN A 203 8.06 -9.13 2.78
C GLN A 203 8.70 -8.13 1.78
N ALA A 204 9.43 -7.13 2.27
CA ALA A 204 10.26 -6.24 1.47
C ALA A 204 11.65 -6.85 1.14
N ASN A 205 11.80 -8.17 1.16
CA ASN A 205 12.96 -8.83 0.60
C ASN A 205 12.64 -9.16 -0.88
N PRO A 206 13.19 -8.42 -1.87
CA PRO A 206 12.92 -8.65 -3.28
C PRO A 206 13.67 -9.92 -3.73
N GLY A 207 13.17 -11.08 -3.32
CA GLY A 207 13.57 -12.37 -3.84
C GLY A 207 13.15 -12.48 -5.30
N THR A 208 13.99 -11.99 -6.20
CA THR A 208 13.99 -12.29 -7.64
C THR A 208 12.63 -12.15 -8.34
N MET A 209 12.31 -10.94 -8.81
CA MET A 209 11.49 -10.81 -10.03
C MET A 209 12.26 -11.49 -11.16
N SER A 210 11.94 -12.76 -11.42
CA SER A 210 12.46 -13.51 -12.57
C SER A 210 11.84 -12.93 -13.83
N ASN A 211 12.55 -11.99 -14.43
CA ASN A 211 12.16 -11.29 -15.65
C ASN A 211 12.32 -12.25 -16.85
N THR A 212 11.43 -13.23 -16.97
CA THR A 212 11.38 -14.10 -18.15
C THR A 212 10.53 -13.44 -19.22
N ASN A 213 11.00 -12.33 -19.77
CA ASN A 213 10.49 -11.81 -21.02
C ASN A 213 11.11 -12.68 -22.14
N LYS A 214 10.50 -13.84 -22.40
CA LYS A 214 10.86 -14.73 -23.51
C LYS A 214 10.46 -14.03 -24.81
N ASN A 215 11.37 -13.22 -25.33
CA ASN A 215 11.30 -12.64 -26.66
C ASN A 215 11.31 -13.81 -27.67
N ARG A 216 10.12 -14.23 -28.15
CA ARG A 216 10.03 -15.14 -29.28
C ARG A 216 10.30 -14.33 -30.55
N ASN A 217 11.57 -14.31 -30.97
CA ASN A 217 11.90 -14.04 -32.36
C ASN A 217 11.18 -15.09 -33.21
N ILE A 218 10.19 -14.65 -33.98
CA ILE A 218 9.64 -15.44 -35.06
C ILE A 218 10.55 -15.17 -36.26
N ASP A 219 11.48 -16.09 -36.48
CA ASP A 219 12.22 -16.21 -37.73
C ASP A 219 11.21 -16.51 -38.83
N THR A 220 10.89 -15.52 -39.67
CA THR A 220 10.20 -15.77 -40.93
C THR A 220 11.25 -15.91 -42.03
N THR A 221 11.69 -17.15 -42.23
CA THR A 221 12.33 -17.56 -43.48
C THR A 221 11.24 -17.87 -44.51
N LYS A 222 11.23 -17.11 -45.61
CA LYS A 222 11.00 -17.58 -46.99
C LYS A 222 11.22 -16.45 -47.98
#